data_AF-A0A137QJV0-F1
#
_entry.id   AF-A0A137QJV0-F1
#
_cell.length_a   1.000
_cell.length_b   1.000
_cell.length_c   1.000
_cell.angle_alpha   90.00
_cell.angle_beta   90.00
_cell.angle_gamma   90.00
#
_symmetry.space_group_name_H-M   'P 1'
#
loop_
_entity.id
_entity.type
_entity.pdbx_description
1 polymer ?
#
loop_
_entity_poly.entity_id
_entity_poly.type
_entity_poly.pdbx_seq_one_letter_code
_entity_poly.pdbx_strand_id
1 'polypeptide(L)' 'MDNAPPELRAKIYSMTLKEEEELNVFIDKNLKSGGICISKSQYIAPCFFIPKKDGSK' A
#
# COMPACT_ATOMS: atom_id res chain seq x y z
N MET A 1 -23.34 -3.55 -14.56
CA MET A 1 -22.58 -3.11 -15.75
C MET A 1 -21.13 -3.35 -15.43
N ASP A 2 -20.65 -4.54 -15.76
CA ASP A 2 -19.31 -5.03 -15.45
C ASP A 2 -18.37 -4.65 -16.59
N ASN A 3 -17.98 -3.37 -16.62
CA ASN A 3 -17.01 -2.83 -17.59
C ASN A 3 -15.56 -2.86 -17.05
N ALA A 4 -15.31 -3.61 -15.96
CA ALA A 4 -13.98 -3.73 -15.39
C ALA A 4 -13.14 -4.74 -16.21
N PRO A 5 -11.93 -4.38 -16.66
CA PRO A 5 -11.04 -5.32 -17.33
C PRO A 5 -10.69 -6.49 -16.40
N PRO A 6 -10.58 -7.73 -16.91
CA PRO A 6 -10.37 -8.93 -16.09
C PRO A 6 -9.03 -8.96 -15.34
N GLU A 7 -8.06 -8.15 -15.76
CA GLU A 7 -6.75 -8.02 -15.11
C GLU A 7 -6.27 -6.56 -15.21
N LEU A 8 -5.89 -5.98 -14.07
CA LEU A 8 -5.21 -4.69 -14.03
C LEU A 8 -3.71 -4.93 -13.92
N ARG A 9 -2.99 -4.77 -15.04
CA ARG A 9 -1.52 -4.84 -15.07
C ARG A 9 -0.89 -3.57 -14.48
N ALA A 10 -0.93 -3.46 -13.15
CA ALA A 10 -0.19 -2.43 -12.44
C ALA A 10 1.31 -2.74 -12.49
N LYS A 11 2.14 -1.69 -12.51
CA LYS A 11 3.59 -1.84 -12.38
C LYS A 11 3.91 -2.35 -10.97
N ILE A 12 4.60 -3.48 -10.90
CA ILE A 12 5.18 -3.99 -9.65
C ILE A 12 6.49 -3.24 -9.45
N TYR A 13 6.55 -2.42 -8.40
CA TYR A 13 7.76 -1.70 -8.00
C TYR A 13 8.53 -2.56 -7.01
N SER A 14 9.84 -2.71 -7.21
CA SER A 14 10.72 -3.39 -6.27
C SER A 14 10.77 -2.60 -4.95
N MET A 15 10.78 -3.33 -3.83
CA MET A 15 10.82 -2.78 -2.49
C MET A 15 12.09 -3.27 -1.78
N THR A 16 12.74 -2.40 -1.03
CA THR A 16 13.86 -2.78 -0.15
C THR A 16 13.33 -3.40 1.15
N LEU A 17 14.15 -4.22 1.83
CA LEU A 17 13.75 -4.83 3.11
C LEU A 17 13.31 -3.79 4.15
N LYS A 18 13.94 -2.62 4.17
CA LYS A 18 13.58 -1.53 5.09
C LYS A 18 12.20 -0.94 4.77
N GLU A 19 11.90 -0.73 3.48
CA GLU A 19 10.58 -0.24 3.07
C GLU A 19 9.48 -1.26 3.37
N GLU A 20 9.78 -2.57 3.25
CA GLU A 20 8.85 -3.64 3.61
C GLU A 20 8.54 -3.66 5.11
N GLU A 21 9.57 -3.52 5.96
CA GLU A 21 9.38 -3.41 7.42
C GLU A 21 8.54 -2.18 7.79
N GLU A 22 8.83 -1.02 7.19
CA GLU A 22 8.06 0.22 7.41
C GLU A 22 6.60 0.07 6.94
N LEU A 23 6.37 -0.59 5.80
CA LEU A 23 5.03 -0.91 5.29
C LEU A 23 4.27 -1.80 6.26
N ASN A 24 4.88 -2.88 6.76
CA ASN A 24 4.23 -3.81 7.68
C ASN A 24 3.79 -3.11 8.97
N VAL A 25 4.65 -2.27 9.55
CA VAL A 25 4.31 -1.47 10.74
C VAL A 25 3.17 -0.50 10.44
N PHE A 26 3.18 0.16 9.28
CA PHE A 26 2.12 1.07 8.87
C PHE A 26 0.77 0.35 8.71
N ILE A 27 0.74 -0.82 8.04
CA ILE A 27 -0.47 -1.62 7.84
C ILE A 27 -1.03 -2.07 9.18
N ASP A 28 -0.21 -2.63 10.07
CA ASP A 28 -0.65 -3.09 11.39
C ASP A 28 -1.27 -1.98 12.23
N LYS A 29 -0.65 -0.80 12.24
CA LYS A 29 -1.15 0.36 12.98
C LYS A 29 -2.51 0.82 12.45
N ASN A 30 -2.66 0.91 11.12
CA ASN A 30 -3.89 1.40 10.50
C ASN A 30 -5.02 0.36 10.51
N LEU A 31 -4.71 -0.93 10.47
CA LEU A 31 -5.70 -1.99 10.69
C LEU A 31 -6.24 -1.93 12.13
N LYS A 32 -5.36 -1.78 13.12
CA LYS A 32 -5.76 -1.66 14.54
C LYS A 32 -6.57 -0.41 14.82
N SER A 33 -6.27 0.71 14.17
CA SER A 33 -7.06 1.94 14.31
C SER A 33 -8.36 1.95 13.50
N GLY A 34 -8.57 0.97 12.61
CA GLY A 34 -9.71 0.92 11.70
C GLY A 34 -9.63 1.90 10.53
N GLY A 35 -8.46 2.50 10.27
CA GLY A 35 -8.26 3.41 9.14
C GLY A 35 -8.23 2.70 7.78
N ILE A 36 -7.87 1.42 7.76
CA ILE A 36 -7.90 0.55 6.57
C ILE A 36 -8.50 -0.82 6.90
N CYS A 37 -8.90 -1.56 5.88
CA CYS A 37 -9.37 -2.94 6.00
C CYS A 37 -8.88 -3.81 4.84
N ILE A 38 -8.89 -5.13 5.03
CA ILE A 38 -8.55 -6.09 3.98
C ILE A 38 -9.61 -6.02 2.87
N SER A 39 -9.16 -5.82 1.63
CA SER A 39 -10.03 -5.70 0.46
C SER A 39 -9.78 -6.83 -0.54
N LYS A 40 -10.84 -7.22 -1.26
CA LYS A 40 -10.79 -8.15 -2.41
C LYS A 40 -10.95 -7.43 -3.75
N SER A 41 -10.76 -6.10 -3.76
CA SER A 41 -10.83 -5.27 -4.96
C SER A 41 -9.81 -5.71 -6.00
N GLN A 42 -10.21 -5.72 -7.27
CA GLN A 42 -9.28 -5.92 -8.39
C GLN A 42 -8.42 -4.66 -8.65
N TYR A 43 -8.88 -3.51 -8.18
CA TYR A 43 -8.16 -2.24 -8.30
C TYR A 43 -7.10 -2.13 -7.21
N ILE A 44 -5.85 -1.93 -7.64
CA ILE A 44 -4.69 -1.69 -6.79
C ILE A 44 -3.99 -0.41 -7.23
N ALA A 45 -3.42 0.33 -6.28
CA ALA A 45 -2.59 1.49 -6.53
C ALA A 45 -1.26 1.33 -5.75
N PRO A 46 -0.09 1.57 -6.38
CA PRO A 46 1.18 1.53 -5.67
C PRO A 46 1.25 2.66 -4.65
N CYS A 47 1.87 2.39 -3.50
CA CYS A 47 2.16 3.39 -2.47
C CYS A 47 3.64 3.35 -2.13
N PHE A 48 4.19 4.50 -1.72
CA PHE A 48 5.60 4.66 -1.38
C PHE A 48 5.72 5.43 -0.07
N PHE A 49 6.70 5.06 0.74
CA PHE A 49 7.09 5.82 1.93
C PHE A 49 8.22 6.77 1.55
N ILE A 50 7.95 8.07 1.65
CA ILE A 50 8.94 9.12 1.38
C ILE A 50 9.26 9.78 2.73
N PRO A 51 10.54 9.83 3.13
CA PRO A 51 10.94 10.55 4.34
C PRO A 51 10.53 12.02 4.25
N LYS A 52 9.94 12.55 5.32
CA LYS A 52 9.63 13.97 5.39
C LYS A 52 10.92 14.79 5.49
N LYS A 53 10.87 16.01 4.94
CA LYS A 53 12.02 16.93 4.92
C LYS A 53 12.56 17.26 6.31
N ASP A 54 11.69 17.30 7.30
CA ASP A 54 12.02 17.61 8.70
C ASP A 54 12.57 16.39 9.47
N GLY A 55 12.70 15.23 8.82
CA GLY A 55 13.17 14.00 9.44
C GLY A 55 12.13 13.32 10.33
N SER A 56 10.89 13.81 10.36
CA SER A 56 9.82 13.11 11.05
C SER A 56 9.40 11.86 10.28
N LYS A 57 9.10 10.80 11.03
CA LYS A 57 8.45 9.58 10.52
C LYS A 57 6.94 9.78 10.50
#